data_AF-A0A7S2YN26-F1
#
_entry.id   AF-A0A7S2YN26-F1
#
_cell.length_a   1.000
_cell.length_b   1.000
_cell.length_c   1.000
_cell.angle_alpha   90.00
_cell.angle_beta   90.00
_cell.angle_gamma   90.00
#
_symmetry.space_group_name_H-M   'P 1'
#
loop_
_entity.id
_entity.type
_entity.pdbx_description
1 polymer ?
#
loop_
_entity_poly.entity_id
_entity_poly.type
_entity_poly.pdbx_seq_one_letter_code
_entity_poly.pdbx_strand_id
1 'polypeptide(L)'
;KTAKIDLAIVSVSSLYDGGTVQPANVVIPTILEAVKEFYQGSSIEHLVGSSVAGCISSTAKARSVSSEDNNAATSCETVELEGIPAVSITLAILPDVQLQTFTCGKGDVPDDVGRMPPGEWKRSVGLMGFGETKTVDGKSEHADEDNNTPVFMMVPSPAFSTELDDLLYGLSVYFPGSQTFGGVASTVSSLSRAKLYRYSASVDTPMTYTDGCIGVAMTGDIQVQTLSA
;
A
#
# COMPACT_ATOMS: atom_id res chain seq x y z
N LYS A 1 0.83 -4.57 25.89
CA LYS A 1 -0.35 -4.35 25.02
C LYS A 1 0.13 -4.56 23.60
N THR A 2 -0.35 -5.59 22.91
CA THR A 2 0.03 -5.88 21.53
C THR A 2 -0.41 -4.72 20.64
N ALA A 3 0.49 -4.15 19.85
CA ALA A 3 0.16 -3.06 18.95
C ALA A 3 -0.46 -3.66 17.67
N LYS A 4 -1.52 -3.01 17.17
CA LYS A 4 -2.11 -3.31 15.87
C LYS A 4 -1.42 -2.40 14.86
N ILE A 5 -0.85 -2.98 13.81
CA ILE A 5 -0.22 -2.23 12.72
C ILE A 5 -1.26 -2.12 11.60
N ASP A 6 -1.66 -0.90 11.29
CA ASP A 6 -2.76 -0.66 10.35
C ASP A 6 -2.31 -0.90 8.91
N LEU A 7 -1.08 -0.51 8.56
CA LEU A 7 -0.54 -0.68 7.21
C LEU A 7 0.94 -1.05 7.21
N ALA A 8 1.30 -2.08 6.45
CA ALA A 8 2.66 -2.40 6.06
C ALA A 8 2.89 -2.09 4.57
N ILE A 9 3.89 -1.26 4.27
CA ILE A 9 4.35 -0.98 2.91
C ILE A 9 5.66 -1.75 2.69
N VAL A 10 5.69 -2.62 1.69
CA VAL A 10 6.81 -3.55 1.48
C VAL A 10 7.48 -3.36 0.12
N SER A 11 8.80 -3.36 0.12
CA SER A 11 9.62 -3.41 -1.09
C SER A 11 10.54 -4.61 -0.99
N VAL A 12 10.37 -5.56 -1.91
CA VAL A 12 11.11 -6.83 -1.92
C VAL A 12 12.05 -6.81 -3.11
N SER A 13 13.34 -6.98 -2.92
CA SER A 13 14.29 -7.09 -4.02
C SER A 13 13.82 -8.16 -5.00
N SER A 14 13.77 -7.86 -6.29
CA SER A 14 13.36 -8.86 -7.28
C SER A 14 14.30 -10.07 -7.28
N LEU A 15 15.53 -9.96 -6.77
CA LEU A 15 16.45 -11.09 -6.60
C LEU A 15 15.95 -12.15 -5.60
N TYR A 16 14.97 -11.82 -4.76
CA TYR A 16 14.24 -12.81 -3.94
C TYR A 16 13.39 -13.78 -4.78
N ASP A 17 13.22 -13.52 -6.09
CA ASP A 17 12.49 -14.40 -7.01
C ASP A 17 13.30 -15.61 -7.52
N GLY A 18 14.53 -15.78 -7.03
CA GLY A 18 15.54 -16.72 -7.53
C GLY A 18 15.15 -18.21 -7.57
N GLY A 19 14.50 -18.65 -8.66
CA GLY A 19 14.55 -20.03 -9.15
C GLY A 19 13.22 -20.79 -9.28
N THR A 20 13.34 -22.09 -9.59
CA THR A 20 12.27 -23.03 -10.00
C THR A 20 11.20 -23.34 -8.95
N VAL A 21 11.30 -22.78 -7.73
CA VAL A 21 10.34 -22.96 -6.64
C VAL A 21 9.76 -21.59 -6.31
N GLN A 22 8.50 -21.36 -6.68
CA GLN A 22 7.85 -20.05 -6.60
C GLN A 22 7.84 -19.47 -5.16
N PRO A 23 8.56 -18.37 -4.87
CA PRO A 23 8.58 -17.77 -3.53
C PRO A 23 7.46 -16.73 -3.31
N ALA A 24 6.67 -16.39 -4.34
CA ALA A 24 5.61 -15.38 -4.23
C ALA A 24 4.63 -15.64 -3.07
N ASN A 25 4.30 -16.92 -2.82
CA ASN A 25 3.36 -17.31 -1.79
C ASN A 25 3.96 -17.33 -0.38
N VAL A 26 5.29 -17.22 -0.22
CA VAL A 26 5.94 -17.19 1.10
C VAL A 26 6.28 -15.78 1.57
N VAL A 27 6.47 -14.81 0.65
CA VAL A 27 6.86 -13.43 1.00
C VAL A 27 5.94 -12.82 2.05
N ILE A 28 4.63 -12.82 1.79
CA ILE A 28 3.65 -12.23 2.72
C ILE A 28 3.63 -13.00 4.05
N PRO A 29 3.45 -14.35 4.10
CA PRO A 29 3.51 -15.09 5.34
C PRO A 29 4.79 -14.85 6.16
N THR A 30 5.96 -14.83 5.51
CA THR A 30 7.24 -14.57 6.18
C THR A 30 7.29 -13.17 6.77
N ILE A 31 6.76 -12.16 6.09
CA ILE A 31 6.68 -10.78 6.62
C ILE A 31 5.74 -10.72 7.83
N LEU A 32 4.56 -11.36 7.74
CA LEU A 32 3.60 -11.40 8.85
C LEU A 32 4.20 -12.08 10.09
N GLU A 33 4.90 -13.20 9.89
CA GLU A 33 5.59 -13.92 10.97
C GLU A 33 6.74 -13.09 11.57
N ALA A 34 7.59 -12.50 10.72
CA ALA A 34 8.71 -11.67 11.18
C ALA A 34 8.25 -10.46 12.00
N VAL A 35 7.16 -9.78 11.60
CA VAL A 35 6.60 -8.65 12.35
C VAL A 35 6.02 -9.12 13.68
N LYS A 36 5.32 -10.27 13.68
CA LYS A 36 4.79 -10.86 14.90
C LYS A 36 5.92 -11.21 15.88
N GLU A 37 7.03 -11.77 15.43
CA GLU A 37 8.18 -12.07 16.28
C GLU A 37 8.86 -10.80 16.80
N PHE A 38 9.17 -9.86 15.90
CA PHE A 38 9.94 -8.66 16.24
C PHE A 38 9.18 -7.70 17.16
N TYR A 39 7.87 -7.56 16.96
CA TYR A 39 7.00 -6.65 17.72
C TYR A 39 6.10 -7.38 18.73
N GLN A 40 6.61 -8.46 19.35
CA GLN A 40 6.00 -9.12 20.52
C GLN A 40 4.52 -9.49 20.32
N GLY A 41 4.20 -10.09 19.18
CA GLY A 41 2.87 -10.58 18.82
C GLY A 41 2.01 -9.59 18.04
N SER A 42 2.54 -8.44 17.63
CA SER A 42 1.81 -7.46 16.82
C SER A 42 1.34 -8.06 15.50
N SER A 43 0.15 -7.64 15.04
CA SER A 43 -0.45 -8.09 13.78
C SER A 43 -0.53 -6.94 12.79
N ILE A 44 -0.38 -7.28 11.51
CA ILE A 44 -0.61 -6.36 10.39
C ILE A 44 -2.06 -6.53 9.91
N GLU A 45 -2.79 -5.43 9.75
CA GLU A 45 -4.12 -5.45 9.15
C GLU A 45 -4.08 -5.45 7.63
N HIS A 46 -3.27 -4.57 7.06
CA HIS A 46 -3.14 -4.40 5.63
C HIS A 46 -1.68 -4.40 5.23
N LEU A 47 -1.36 -5.08 4.14
CA LEU A 47 -0.04 -5.03 3.52
C LEU A 47 -0.21 -4.77 2.03
N VAL A 48 0.54 -3.80 1.52
CA VAL A 48 0.71 -3.56 0.09
C VAL A 48 2.19 -3.42 -0.24
N GLY A 49 2.58 -3.80 -1.44
CA GLY A 49 3.93 -3.55 -1.89
C GLY A 49 4.27 -4.26 -3.18
N SER A 50 5.54 -4.23 -3.56
CA SER A 50 5.97 -4.83 -4.81
C SER A 50 7.39 -5.35 -4.76
N SER A 51 7.75 -6.08 -5.82
CA SER A 51 9.15 -6.25 -6.14
C SER A 51 9.77 -4.91 -6.55
N VAL A 52 11.06 -4.74 -6.27
CA VAL A 52 11.88 -3.60 -6.66
C VAL A 52 13.25 -4.06 -7.15
N ALA A 53 13.87 -3.32 -8.07
CA ALA A 53 15.21 -3.64 -8.56
C ALA A 53 16.31 -3.49 -7.48
N GLY A 54 16.12 -2.56 -6.54
CA GLY A 54 17.00 -2.33 -5.40
C GLY A 54 16.20 -1.85 -4.20
N CYS A 55 16.74 -2.07 -2.99
CA CYS A 55 16.09 -1.67 -1.75
C CYS A 55 16.89 -0.55 -1.08
N ILE A 56 16.24 0.58 -0.85
CA ILE A 56 16.73 1.63 0.05
C ILE A 56 15.86 1.57 1.30
N SER A 57 16.50 1.54 2.46
CA SER A 57 15.82 1.53 3.75
C SER A 57 16.62 2.31 4.78
N SER A 58 16.14 2.30 6.01
CA SER A 58 16.89 2.82 7.14
C SER A 58 16.71 1.90 8.34
N THR A 59 17.77 1.70 9.11
CA THR A 59 17.72 0.92 10.34
C THR A 59 17.74 1.87 11.54
N ALA A 60 16.89 1.59 12.53
CA ALA A 60 16.99 2.27 13.81
C ALA A 60 18.28 1.79 14.51
N LYS A 61 19.10 2.73 15.00
CA LYS A 61 20.18 2.36 15.93
C LYS A 61 19.58 1.63 17.13
N ALA A 62 20.18 0.50 17.50
CA ALA A 62 19.84 -0.20 18.73
C ALA A 62 19.93 0.82 19.89
N ARG A 63 18.82 1.01 20.60
CA ARG A 63 18.69 1.99 21.68
C ARG A 63 19.73 1.66 22.76
N SER A 64 20.78 2.45 22.91
CA SER A 64 21.65 2.36 24.08
C SER A 64 20.86 2.87 25.29
N VAL A 65 20.69 2.01 26.30
CA VAL A 65 19.78 2.20 27.46
C VAL A 65 20.31 3.24 28.46
N SER A 66 20.98 4.31 28.01
CA SER A 66 21.61 5.27 28.92
C SER A 66 21.65 6.68 28.35
N SER A 67 20.53 7.39 28.43
CA SER A 67 20.44 8.79 28.85
C SER A 67 19.05 9.37 28.50
N GLU A 68 18.51 10.18 29.40
CA GLU A 68 17.24 10.91 29.25
C GLU A 68 17.36 12.11 28.29
N ASP A 69 18.09 11.97 27.18
CA ASP A 69 18.39 13.09 26.28
C ASP A 69 17.70 12.94 24.91
N ASN A 70 16.77 13.84 24.64
CA ASN A 70 16.25 14.26 23.33
C ASN A 70 15.70 13.16 22.40
N ASN A 71 14.37 12.98 22.44
CA ASN A 71 13.58 12.24 21.43
C ASN A 71 13.70 12.76 19.97
N ALA A 72 14.46 13.83 19.73
CA ALA A 72 14.52 14.54 18.44
C ALA A 72 15.75 14.19 17.56
N ALA A 73 16.65 13.27 17.93
CA ALA A 73 17.92 13.13 17.20
C ALA A 73 18.52 11.71 17.09
N THR A 74 17.74 10.64 17.18
CA THR A 74 18.22 9.34 16.63
C THR A 74 17.94 9.31 15.13
N SER A 75 18.87 9.80 14.32
CA SER A 75 18.83 9.59 12.88
C SER A 75 18.91 8.09 12.58
N CYS A 76 17.98 7.57 11.77
CA CYS A 76 18.13 6.22 11.22
C CYS A 76 19.39 6.18 10.32
N GLU A 77 20.09 5.04 10.31
CA GLU A 77 21.19 4.84 9.37
C GLU A 77 20.61 4.35 8.04
N THR A 78 20.83 5.09 6.96
CA THR A 78 20.44 4.68 5.62
C THR A 78 21.20 3.43 5.21
N VAL A 79 20.45 2.45 4.69
CA VAL A 79 20.97 1.18 4.17
C VAL A 79 20.50 1.04 2.73
N GLU A 80 21.45 0.93 1.81
CA GLU A 80 21.20 0.66 0.40
C GLU A 80 21.72 -0.74 0.08
N LEU A 81 20.85 -1.58 -0.48
CA LEU A 81 21.17 -2.96 -0.85
C LEU A 81 20.80 -3.17 -2.32
N GLU A 82 21.83 -3.37 -3.14
CA GLU A 82 21.74 -3.70 -4.56
C GLU A 82 22.48 -5.01 -4.85
N GLY A 83 21.99 -5.80 -5.80
CA GLY A 83 22.66 -7.04 -6.22
C GLY A 83 22.55 -8.20 -5.23
N ILE A 84 21.86 -8.02 -4.10
CA ILE A 84 21.57 -9.06 -3.12
C ILE A 84 20.07 -9.12 -2.76
N PRO A 85 19.57 -10.27 -2.30
CA PRO A 85 18.23 -10.37 -1.72
C PRO A 85 18.08 -9.42 -0.52
N ALA A 86 17.03 -8.60 -0.54
CA ALA A 86 16.73 -7.62 0.50
C ALA A 86 15.22 -7.36 0.59
N VAL A 87 14.75 -6.95 1.78
CA VAL A 87 13.37 -6.51 2.01
C VAL A 87 13.40 -5.22 2.81
N SER A 88 12.67 -4.20 2.37
CA SER A 88 12.37 -2.98 3.12
C SER A 88 10.91 -3.00 3.54
N ILE A 89 10.65 -2.74 4.82
CA ILE A 89 9.30 -2.76 5.39
C ILE A 89 9.08 -1.47 6.17
N THR A 90 8.06 -0.71 5.78
CA THR A 90 7.55 0.43 6.54
C THR A 90 6.26 0.02 7.22
N LEU A 91 6.20 0.19 8.55
CA LEU A 91 5.03 -0.14 9.35
C LEU A 91 4.40 1.17 9.86
N ALA A 92 3.11 1.35 9.60
CA ALA A 92 2.35 2.52 9.98
C ALA A 92 1.26 2.16 10.99
N ILE A 93 1.17 2.96 12.05
CA ILE A 93 0.04 3.00 12.97
C ILE A 93 -0.69 4.29 12.63
N LEU A 94 -1.92 4.17 12.15
CA LEU A 94 -2.73 5.24 11.57
C LEU A 94 -4.04 5.33 12.37
N PRO A 95 -3.98 5.87 13.60
CA PRO A 95 -5.20 6.07 14.38
C PRO A 95 -6.12 7.03 13.62
N ASP A 96 -7.42 6.81 13.72
CA ASP A 96 -8.45 7.66 13.10
C ASP A 96 -8.37 7.73 11.55
N VAL A 97 -7.67 6.78 10.92
CA VAL A 97 -7.65 6.58 9.46
C VAL A 97 -8.38 5.28 9.11
N GLN A 98 -9.33 5.37 8.18
CA GLN A 98 -9.98 4.20 7.58
C GLN A 98 -9.19 3.77 6.35
N LEU A 99 -8.88 2.48 6.26
CA LEU A 99 -8.08 1.90 5.18
C LEU A 99 -8.90 0.86 4.40
N GLN A 100 -8.76 0.87 3.08
CA GLN A 100 -9.23 -0.20 2.21
C GLN A 100 -8.17 -0.54 1.18
N THR A 101 -7.65 -1.77 1.21
CA THR A 101 -6.78 -2.26 0.12
C THR A 101 -7.64 -2.59 -1.11
N PHE A 102 -7.14 -2.27 -2.30
CA PHE A 102 -7.79 -2.59 -3.57
C PHE A 102 -6.81 -3.17 -4.57
N THR A 103 -7.37 -3.77 -5.61
CA THR A 103 -6.66 -4.36 -6.75
C THR A 103 -7.44 -4.07 -8.00
N CYS A 104 -6.76 -3.66 -9.06
CA CYS A 104 -7.33 -3.35 -10.35
C CYS A 104 -6.49 -4.00 -11.44
N GLY A 105 -7.04 -4.99 -12.13
CA GLY A 105 -6.47 -5.57 -13.34
C GLY A 105 -6.81 -4.76 -14.58
N LYS A 106 -6.24 -5.15 -15.72
CA LYS A 106 -6.45 -4.45 -17.00
C LYS A 106 -7.90 -4.43 -17.45
N GLY A 107 -8.59 -5.56 -17.33
CA GLY A 107 -10.00 -5.68 -17.66
C GLY A 107 -10.94 -5.03 -16.64
N ASP A 108 -10.40 -4.49 -15.55
CA ASP A 108 -11.18 -3.91 -14.46
C ASP A 108 -11.34 -2.39 -14.61
N VAL A 109 -10.54 -1.73 -15.46
CA VAL A 109 -10.63 -0.28 -15.72
C VAL A 109 -11.64 -0.02 -16.84
N PRO A 110 -12.80 0.59 -16.55
CA PRO A 110 -13.79 0.91 -17.57
C PRO A 110 -13.32 2.06 -18.46
N ASP A 111 -13.61 1.99 -19.76
CA ASP A 111 -13.28 3.00 -20.77
C ASP A 111 -14.33 4.14 -20.88
N ASP A 112 -15.47 3.98 -20.20
CA ASP A 112 -16.63 4.88 -20.24
C ASP A 112 -16.76 5.77 -18.98
N VAL A 113 -15.62 6.14 -18.39
CA VAL A 113 -15.52 7.01 -17.20
C VAL A 113 -16.43 8.25 -17.34
N GLY A 114 -17.25 8.50 -16.31
CA GLY A 114 -18.20 9.61 -16.25
C GLY A 114 -19.57 9.31 -16.87
N ARG A 115 -19.74 8.18 -17.57
CA ARG A 115 -21.04 7.72 -18.08
C ARG A 115 -21.66 6.60 -17.26
N MET A 116 -20.84 5.86 -16.51
CA MET A 116 -21.30 4.77 -15.67
C MET A 116 -21.67 5.24 -14.24
N PRO A 117 -22.58 4.54 -13.54
CA PRO A 117 -22.91 4.86 -12.15
C PRO A 117 -21.67 4.77 -11.22
N PRO A 118 -21.48 5.69 -10.26
CA PRO A 118 -20.31 5.69 -9.38
C PRO A 118 -20.04 4.37 -8.66
N GLY A 119 -21.10 3.70 -8.17
CA GLY A 119 -20.97 2.42 -7.47
C GLY A 119 -20.51 1.28 -8.38
N GLU A 120 -20.82 1.34 -9.68
CA GLU A 120 -20.39 0.35 -10.66
C GLU A 120 -18.92 0.53 -10.98
N TRP A 121 -18.49 1.77 -11.26
CA TRP A 121 -17.07 2.07 -11.49
C TRP A 121 -16.21 1.67 -10.29
N LYS A 122 -16.62 2.11 -9.08
CA LYS A 122 -15.92 1.77 -7.83
C LYS A 122 -15.82 0.26 -7.64
N ARG A 123 -16.85 -0.51 -7.98
CA ARG A 123 -16.81 -1.97 -7.88
C ARG A 123 -15.77 -2.57 -8.81
N SER A 124 -15.73 -2.15 -10.07
CA SER A 124 -14.80 -2.68 -11.07
C SER A 124 -13.36 -2.52 -10.61
N VAL A 125 -12.99 -1.35 -10.09
CA VAL A 125 -11.61 -1.08 -9.63
C VAL A 125 -11.31 -1.52 -8.19
N GLY A 126 -12.20 -2.27 -7.55
CA GLY A 126 -11.99 -2.80 -6.19
C GLY A 126 -12.21 -1.81 -5.04
N LEU A 127 -12.88 -0.69 -5.29
CA LEU A 127 -13.20 0.40 -4.35
C LEU A 127 -14.68 0.42 -3.91
N MET A 128 -15.42 -0.68 -4.10
CA MET A 128 -16.81 -0.76 -3.63
C MET A 128 -16.91 -0.49 -2.12
N GLY A 129 -17.90 0.30 -1.71
CA GLY A 129 -18.14 0.65 -0.31
C GLY A 129 -17.18 1.72 0.25
N PHE A 130 -16.14 2.09 -0.50
CA PHE A 130 -15.18 3.09 -0.05
C PHE A 130 -15.71 4.51 -0.23
N GLY A 131 -15.59 5.31 0.84
CA GLY A 131 -16.06 6.70 0.88
C GLY A 131 -17.58 6.84 0.84
N GLU A 132 -18.33 5.77 1.14
CA GLU A 132 -19.79 5.85 1.30
C GLU A 132 -20.11 6.36 2.71
N THR A 133 -20.63 7.59 2.81
CA THR A 133 -21.12 8.14 4.07
C THR A 133 -22.35 7.35 4.51
N LYS A 134 -22.27 6.64 5.63
CA LYS A 134 -23.45 5.99 6.22
C LYS A 134 -24.43 7.07 6.65
N THR A 135 -25.52 7.23 5.89
CA THR A 135 -26.65 8.04 6.34
C THR A 135 -27.40 7.26 7.42
N VAL A 136 -27.18 7.61 8.68
CA VAL A 136 -28.04 7.14 9.79
C VAL A 136 -29.09 8.23 10.00
N ASP A 137 -30.38 7.88 9.88
CA ASP A 137 -31.52 8.73 10.21
C ASP A 137 -31.59 10.11 9.51
N GLY A 138 -31.21 10.19 8.23
CA GLY A 138 -31.38 11.39 7.42
C GLY A 138 -30.54 12.60 7.84
N LYS A 139 -29.59 12.40 8.77
CA LYS A 139 -28.55 13.37 9.13
C LYS A 139 -27.22 12.77 8.74
N SER A 140 -26.50 13.46 7.84
CA SER A 140 -25.07 13.21 7.71
C SER A 140 -24.48 13.49 9.09
N GLU A 141 -23.89 12.49 9.75
CA GLU A 141 -23.06 12.76 10.91
C GLU A 141 -22.02 13.81 10.51
N HIS A 142 -21.68 14.70 11.44
CA HIS A 142 -20.61 15.69 11.31
C HIS A 142 -19.27 14.97 11.08
N ALA A 143 -19.07 14.41 9.89
CA ALA A 143 -17.75 14.23 9.32
C ALA A 143 -17.35 15.64 8.90
N ASP A 144 -16.32 16.20 9.53
CA ASP A 144 -15.64 17.37 9.01
C ASP A 144 -15.50 17.17 7.49
N GLU A 145 -16.18 18.00 6.68
CA GLU A 145 -16.23 17.84 5.21
C GLU A 145 -14.83 17.78 4.61
N ASP A 146 -13.85 18.38 5.30
CA ASP A 146 -12.44 18.37 4.95
C ASP A 146 -11.76 17.00 5.18
N ASN A 147 -12.14 16.25 6.22
CA ASN A 147 -11.42 15.04 6.68
C ASN A 147 -11.89 13.74 6.00
N ASN A 148 -12.81 13.84 5.04
CA ASN A 148 -13.34 12.68 4.31
C ASN A 148 -12.87 12.63 2.85
N THR A 149 -11.98 13.55 2.44
CA THR A 149 -11.37 13.54 1.11
C THR A 149 -10.39 12.37 1.00
N PRO A 150 -10.59 11.43 0.07
CA PRO A 150 -9.72 10.27 -0.02
C PRO A 150 -8.27 10.57 -0.38
N VAL A 151 -7.38 9.74 0.14
CA VAL A 151 -6.00 9.64 -0.32
C VAL A 151 -5.75 8.21 -0.82
N PHE A 152 -5.17 8.09 -2.01
CA PHE A 152 -4.87 6.82 -2.66
C PHE A 152 -3.36 6.62 -2.76
N MET A 153 -2.87 5.53 -2.16
CA MET A 153 -1.54 5.00 -2.44
C MET A 153 -1.67 3.92 -3.52
N MET A 154 -0.90 4.01 -4.60
CA MET A 154 -0.95 3.10 -5.74
C MET A 154 0.41 2.51 -6.10
N VAL A 155 0.41 1.22 -6.43
CA VAL A 155 1.59 0.50 -6.92
C VAL A 155 1.20 -0.27 -8.18
N PRO A 156 1.27 0.37 -9.36
CA PRO A 156 1.06 -0.31 -10.63
C PRO A 156 2.26 -1.19 -11.01
N SER A 157 1.98 -2.30 -11.68
CA SER A 157 3.00 -3.01 -12.45
C SER A 157 3.39 -2.19 -13.69
N PRO A 158 4.62 -2.32 -14.22
CA PRO A 158 5.01 -1.65 -15.47
C PRO A 158 4.10 -1.97 -16.66
N ALA A 159 3.52 -3.18 -16.66
CA ALA A 159 2.63 -3.66 -17.71
C ALA A 159 1.24 -3.01 -17.68
N PHE A 160 0.87 -2.32 -16.59
CA PHE A 160 -0.41 -1.62 -16.41
C PHE A 160 -0.35 -0.15 -16.84
N SER A 161 0.74 0.27 -17.51
CA SER A 161 0.94 1.67 -17.92
C SER A 161 -0.13 2.18 -18.87
N THR A 162 -0.74 1.32 -19.68
CA THR A 162 -1.81 1.68 -20.62
C THR A 162 -3.13 2.03 -19.93
N GLU A 163 -3.49 1.30 -18.88
CA GLU A 163 -4.74 1.48 -18.14
C GLU A 163 -4.59 2.44 -16.95
N LEU A 164 -3.36 2.82 -16.59
CA LEU A 164 -3.08 3.70 -15.46
C LEU A 164 -3.71 5.08 -15.64
N ASP A 165 -3.63 5.66 -16.84
CA ASP A 165 -4.20 6.99 -17.11
C ASP A 165 -5.73 6.98 -16.96
N ASP A 166 -6.40 5.94 -17.45
CA ASP A 166 -7.85 5.78 -17.32
C ASP A 166 -8.27 5.54 -15.86
N LEU A 167 -7.48 4.78 -15.09
CA LEU A 167 -7.70 4.60 -13.66
C LEU A 167 -7.54 5.91 -12.89
N LEU A 168 -6.48 6.67 -13.16
CA LEU A 168 -6.24 7.99 -12.55
C LEU A 168 -7.34 8.98 -12.93
N TYR A 169 -7.77 8.98 -14.18
CA TYR A 169 -8.88 9.80 -14.63
C TYR A 169 -10.18 9.43 -13.91
N GLY A 170 -10.49 8.14 -13.81
CA GLY A 170 -11.65 7.68 -13.05
C GLY A 170 -11.60 8.04 -11.57
N LEU A 171 -10.44 7.95 -10.91
CA LEU A 171 -10.29 8.44 -9.53
C LEU A 171 -10.62 9.93 -9.42
N SER A 172 -10.14 10.75 -10.36
CA SER A 172 -10.43 12.19 -10.38
C SER A 172 -11.92 12.52 -10.57
N VAL A 173 -12.65 11.67 -11.31
CA VAL A 173 -14.08 11.83 -11.60
C VAL A 173 -14.96 11.35 -10.45
N TYR A 174 -14.68 10.18 -9.89
CA TYR A 174 -15.53 9.55 -8.86
C TYR A 174 -15.12 9.89 -7.42
N PHE A 175 -13.92 10.44 -7.23
CA PHE A 175 -13.41 10.95 -5.95
C PHE A 175 -12.77 12.33 -6.17
N PRO A 176 -13.56 13.37 -6.49
CA PRO A 176 -13.03 14.70 -6.76
C PRO A 176 -12.29 15.26 -5.53
N GLY A 177 -11.15 15.92 -5.77
CA GLY A 177 -10.30 16.46 -4.70
C GLY A 177 -9.40 15.43 -4.02
N SER A 178 -9.53 14.14 -4.34
CA SER A 178 -8.65 13.12 -3.78
C SER A 178 -7.20 13.30 -4.23
N GLN A 179 -6.28 12.87 -3.36
CA GLN A 179 -4.86 12.84 -3.66
C GLN A 179 -4.45 11.43 -4.06
N THR A 180 -3.51 11.33 -5.00
CA THR A 180 -2.93 10.04 -5.41
C THR A 180 -1.42 10.13 -5.37
N PHE A 181 -0.80 9.10 -4.80
CA PHE A 181 0.66 8.97 -4.72
C PHE A 181 1.08 7.50 -4.81
N GLY A 182 2.37 7.27 -4.95
CA GLY A 182 2.95 5.92 -4.94
C GLY A 182 4.13 5.81 -5.88
N GLY A 183 4.34 4.61 -6.41
CA GLY A 183 5.46 4.33 -7.30
C GLY A 183 5.22 3.09 -8.13
N VAL A 184 5.93 2.97 -9.26
CA VAL A 184 5.80 1.83 -10.17
C VAL A 184 6.68 0.68 -9.67
N ALA A 185 6.12 -0.54 -9.65
CA ALA A 185 6.89 -1.73 -9.31
C ALA A 185 8.05 -1.94 -10.30
N SER A 186 9.16 -2.53 -9.84
CA SER A 186 10.34 -2.74 -10.68
C SER A 186 10.99 -4.11 -10.47
N THR A 187 11.92 -4.44 -11.36
CA THR A 187 12.70 -5.67 -11.33
C THR A 187 14.03 -5.46 -12.04
N VAL A 188 15.06 -6.21 -11.65
CA VAL A 188 16.42 -6.13 -12.23
C VAL A 188 16.51 -6.67 -13.66
N SER A 189 15.53 -7.47 -14.10
CA SER A 189 15.56 -8.13 -15.41
C SER A 189 14.35 -7.73 -16.24
N SER A 190 14.58 -7.30 -17.49
CA SER A 190 13.53 -7.00 -18.47
C SER A 190 12.66 -8.22 -18.84
N LEU A 191 13.14 -9.43 -18.57
CA LEU A 191 12.39 -10.69 -18.77
C LEU A 191 11.57 -11.10 -17.54
N SER A 192 11.83 -10.49 -16.36
CA SER A 192 11.08 -10.76 -15.14
C SER A 192 9.83 -9.87 -15.08
N ARG A 193 8.77 -10.41 -14.49
CA ARG A 193 7.54 -9.65 -14.22
C ARG A 193 7.57 -9.19 -12.78
N ALA A 194 7.49 -7.88 -12.58
CA ALA A 194 7.37 -7.32 -11.25
C ALA A 194 6.19 -7.96 -10.51
N LYS A 195 6.38 -8.25 -9.22
CA LYS A 195 5.36 -8.83 -8.35
C LYS A 195 4.68 -7.72 -7.56
N LEU A 196 3.38 -7.84 -7.35
CA LEU A 196 2.61 -6.98 -6.46
C LEU A 196 2.09 -7.83 -5.31
N TYR A 197 2.28 -7.39 -4.07
CA TYR A 197 1.91 -8.10 -2.86
C TYR A 197 0.77 -7.38 -2.18
N ARG A 198 -0.32 -8.09 -1.90
CA ARG A 198 -1.45 -7.56 -1.14
C ARG A 198 -1.89 -8.54 -0.07
N TYR A 199 -2.17 -8.02 1.12
CA TYR A 199 -2.84 -8.78 2.18
C TYR A 199 -3.80 -7.87 2.96
N SER A 200 -4.88 -8.48 3.45
CA SER A 200 -5.85 -7.87 4.33
C SER A 200 -6.33 -8.90 5.35
N ALA A 201 -6.24 -8.59 6.64
CA ALA A 201 -6.67 -9.47 7.71
C ALA A 201 -8.16 -9.84 7.62
N SER A 202 -8.99 -9.00 6.96
CA SER A 202 -10.40 -9.28 6.72
C SER A 202 -10.67 -10.42 5.71
N VAL A 203 -9.73 -10.66 4.78
CA VAL A 203 -9.83 -11.72 3.76
C VAL A 203 -8.91 -12.91 4.11
N ASP A 204 -7.92 -12.68 4.97
CA ASP A 204 -6.93 -13.64 5.48
C ASP A 204 -6.29 -14.53 4.39
N THR A 205 -6.12 -13.97 3.19
CA THR A 205 -5.51 -14.65 2.06
C THR A 205 -4.45 -13.74 1.44
N PRO A 206 -3.16 -14.12 1.52
CA PRO A 206 -2.10 -13.46 0.78
C PRO A 206 -2.36 -13.51 -0.73
N MET A 207 -2.29 -12.37 -1.40
CA MET A 207 -2.48 -12.26 -2.83
C MET A 207 -1.21 -11.71 -3.49
N THR A 208 -0.77 -12.38 -4.55
CA THR A 208 0.36 -11.91 -5.38
C THR A 208 -0.07 -11.80 -6.83
N TYR A 209 0.24 -10.66 -7.45
CA TYR A 209 -0.08 -10.36 -8.84
C TYR A 209 1.19 -10.10 -9.66
N THR A 210 1.11 -10.29 -10.97
CA THR A 210 2.18 -10.02 -11.95
C THR A 210 1.83 -8.92 -12.95
N ASP A 211 0.60 -8.41 -12.87
CA ASP A 211 0.03 -7.37 -13.69
C ASP A 211 -1.04 -6.63 -12.87
N GLY A 212 -1.52 -5.51 -13.38
CA GLY A 212 -2.51 -4.67 -12.70
C GLY A 212 -1.86 -3.59 -11.83
N CYS A 213 -2.70 -3.04 -10.96
CA CYS A 213 -2.35 -2.11 -9.91
C CYS A 213 -2.93 -2.60 -8.58
N ILE A 214 -2.16 -2.43 -7.51
CA ILE A 214 -2.67 -2.59 -6.15
C ILE A 214 -2.59 -1.25 -5.43
N GLY A 215 -3.34 -1.09 -4.35
CA GLY A 215 -3.26 0.14 -3.58
C GLY A 215 -4.00 0.11 -2.26
N VAL A 216 -3.96 1.25 -1.59
CA VAL A 216 -4.70 1.52 -0.37
C VAL A 216 -5.44 2.84 -0.56
N ALA A 217 -6.75 2.79 -0.32
CA ALA A 217 -7.60 3.96 -0.23
C ALA A 217 -7.76 4.33 1.26
N MET A 218 -7.64 5.62 1.57
CA MET A 218 -7.53 6.13 2.93
C MET A 218 -8.43 7.35 3.14
N THR A 219 -9.13 7.43 4.27
CA THR A 219 -9.88 8.63 4.73
C THR A 219 -9.71 8.81 6.23
N GLY A 220 -9.97 10.01 6.76
CA GLY A 220 -9.76 10.35 8.17
C GLY A 220 -8.54 11.25 8.34
N ASP A 221 -7.89 11.20 9.51
CA ASP A 221 -6.75 12.07 9.85
C ASP A 221 -5.46 11.66 9.12
N ILE A 222 -5.42 11.95 7.82
CA ILE A 222 -4.28 11.65 6.96
C ILE A 222 -3.95 12.85 6.07
N GLN A 223 -2.67 13.22 6.07
CA GLN A 223 -2.12 14.22 5.16
C GLN A 223 -0.93 13.61 4.43
N VAL A 224 -0.92 13.76 3.12
CA VAL A 224 0.20 13.33 2.29
C VAL A 224 0.73 14.54 1.53
N GLN A 225 2.04 14.69 1.52
CA GLN A 225 2.73 15.63 0.66
C GLN A 225 3.70 14.84 -0.20
N THR A 226 3.56 14.98 -1.51
CA THR A 226 4.44 14.33 -2.48
C THR A 226 5.42 15.33 -3.04
N LEU A 227 6.67 14.90 -3.18
CA LEU A 227 7.68 15.60 -3.95
C LEU A 227 8.08 14.70 -5.11
N SER A 228 7.89 15.19 -6.34
CA SER A 228 8.52 14.61 -7.53
C SER A 228 9.82 15.36 -7.83
N ALA A 229 10.88 14.62 -8.11
CA ALA A 229 12.20 15.13 -8.48
C ALA A 229 12.49 14.85 -9.96
#